data_AF-A0A7R9JJY7-F1
#
_entry.id   AF-A0A7R9JJY7-F1
#
_cell.length_a   1.000
_cell.length_b   1.000
_cell.length_c   1.000
_cell.angle_alpha   90.00
_cell.angle_beta   90.00
_cell.angle_gamma   90.00
#
_symmetry.space_group_name_H-M   'P 1'
#
loop_
_entity.id
_entity.type
_entity.pdbx_description
1 polymer ?
#
loop_
_entity_poly.entity_id
_entity_poly.type
_entity_poly.pdbx_seq_one_letter_code
_entity_poly.pdbx_strand_id
1 'polypeptide(L)'
;APQAADSWTGQRDALEFGSMCRQTRGGSEDCLFINVFTPKLPNENDNALLPVLFVIHGGAFIGRSGNLQPGHMMDKGLVIVAINYRLNVYGGLASNQESCTLVMAY
;
A
#
# COMPACT_ATOMS: atom_id res chain seq x y z
N ALA A 1 -12.84 -9.54 4.14
CA ALA A 1 -11.46 -9.13 4.49
C ALA A 1 -10.53 -9.40 3.30
N PRO A 2 -9.35 -8.75 3.17
CA PRO A 2 -8.36 -9.16 2.16
C PRO A 2 -7.91 -10.60 2.41
N GLN A 3 -7.54 -11.30 1.34
CA GLN A 3 -6.88 -12.60 1.39
C GLN A 3 -5.39 -12.42 1.06
N ALA A 4 -4.58 -13.42 1.38
CA ALA A 4 -3.19 -13.43 0.94
C ALA A 4 -3.12 -13.40 -0.59
N ALA A 5 -2.10 -12.72 -1.13
CA ALA A 5 -1.86 -12.74 -2.57
C ALA A 5 -1.39 -14.12 -3.01
N ASP A 6 -1.80 -14.54 -4.20
CA ASP A 6 -1.29 -15.77 -4.80
C ASP A 6 0.22 -15.70 -4.98
N SER A 7 0.89 -16.84 -4.81
CA SER A 7 2.30 -16.96 -5.16
C SER A 7 2.48 -16.84 -6.67
N TRP A 8 3.66 -16.38 -7.08
CA TRP A 8 4.05 -16.33 -8.49
C TRP A 8 5.44 -16.93 -8.68
N THR A 9 5.75 -17.35 -9.90
CA THR A 9 7.08 -17.79 -10.31
C THR A 9 7.74 -16.72 -11.18
N GLY A 10 9.08 -16.66 -11.16
CA GLY A 10 9.84 -15.67 -11.93
C GLY A 10 9.78 -14.25 -11.35
N GLN A 11 10.17 -13.28 -12.17
CA GLN A 11 10.18 -11.86 -11.81
C GLN A 11 8.88 -11.19 -12.27
N ARG A 12 8.30 -10.35 -11.41
CA ARG A 12 7.23 -9.43 -11.78
C ARG A 12 7.80 -8.05 -12.04
N ASP A 13 7.28 -7.38 -13.04
CA ASP A 13 7.57 -5.98 -13.27
C ASP A 13 7.03 -5.13 -12.11
N ALA A 14 7.87 -4.23 -11.60
CA ALA A 14 7.59 -3.32 -10.50
C ALA A 14 8.14 -1.91 -10.78
N LEU A 15 8.32 -1.57 -12.07
CA LEU A 15 8.82 -0.25 -12.50
C LEU A 15 7.70 0.80 -12.59
N GLU A 16 6.46 0.36 -12.76
CA GLU A 16 5.29 1.21 -12.91
C GLU A 16 4.31 1.02 -11.75
N PHE A 17 3.54 2.06 -11.48
CA PHE A 17 2.48 1.97 -10.47
C PHE A 17 1.32 1.08 -10.94
N GLY A 18 0.85 0.22 -10.04
CA GLY A 18 -0.43 -0.45 -10.21
C GLY A 18 -1.62 0.52 -10.17
N SER A 19 -2.80 -0.01 -10.47
CA SER A 19 -4.05 0.76 -10.48
C SER A 19 -4.38 1.35 -9.11
N MET A 20 -4.85 2.60 -9.09
CA MET A 20 -5.47 3.20 -7.91
C MET A 20 -6.82 2.53 -7.61
N CYS A 21 -7.20 2.51 -6.33
CA CYS A 21 -8.49 1.97 -5.93
C CYS A 21 -9.66 2.79 -6.49
N ARG A 22 -10.75 2.07 -6.77
CA ARG A 22 -11.98 2.65 -7.33
C ARG A 22 -12.48 3.81 -6.47
N GLN A 23 -12.54 4.97 -7.10
CA GLN A 23 -12.99 6.24 -6.54
C GLN A 23 -13.82 7.01 -7.56
N THR A 24 -14.41 8.14 -7.18
CA THR A 24 -15.36 8.90 -8.03
C THR A 24 -14.81 9.22 -9.42
N ARG A 25 -13.49 9.43 -9.53
CA ARG A 25 -12.81 9.81 -10.79
C ARG A 25 -12.19 8.63 -11.56
N GLY A 26 -12.52 7.38 -11.20
CA GLY A 26 -12.03 6.17 -11.88
C GLY A 26 -11.27 5.22 -10.95
N GLY A 27 -10.40 4.39 -11.53
CA GLY A 27 -9.63 3.37 -10.82
C GLY A 27 -10.21 1.95 -10.94
N SER A 28 -9.57 1.00 -10.27
CA SER A 28 -9.86 -0.43 -10.35
C SER A 28 -10.23 -1.03 -8.99
N GLU A 29 -10.91 -2.16 -8.97
CA GLU A 29 -11.07 -2.99 -7.77
C GLU A 29 -9.84 -3.88 -7.53
N ASP A 30 -9.14 -4.23 -8.61
CA ASP A 30 -7.77 -4.76 -8.53
C ASP A 30 -6.81 -3.60 -8.29
N CYS A 31 -6.62 -3.25 -7.02
CA CYS A 31 -5.92 -2.04 -6.61
C CYS A 31 -5.04 -2.18 -5.38
N LEU A 32 -4.96 -3.37 -4.77
CA LEU A 32 -4.21 -3.63 -3.54
C LEU A 32 -2.72 -3.79 -3.84
N PHE A 33 -2.11 -2.68 -4.27
CA PHE A 33 -0.69 -2.58 -4.57
C PHE A 33 0.06 -1.85 -3.44
N ILE A 34 1.33 -2.22 -3.30
CA ILE A 34 2.29 -1.64 -2.37
C ILE A 34 3.51 -1.17 -3.16
N ASN A 35 3.97 0.05 -2.88
CA ASN A 35 5.11 0.66 -3.52
C ASN A 35 6.24 0.78 -2.49
N VAL A 36 7.41 0.21 -2.80
CA VAL A 36 8.57 0.21 -1.90
C VAL A 36 9.71 0.94 -2.57
N PHE A 37 10.27 1.94 -1.87
CA PHE A 37 11.41 2.72 -2.33
C PHE A 37 12.52 2.62 -1.31
N THR A 38 13.73 2.27 -1.77
CA THR A 38 14.92 2.20 -0.94
C THR A 38 16.10 2.88 -1.64
N PRO A 39 16.95 3.65 -0.92
CA PRO A 39 18.10 4.31 -1.53
C PRO A 39 19.20 3.30 -1.91
N LYS A 40 19.17 2.11 -1.32
CA LYS A 40 20.15 1.04 -1.54
C LYS A 40 19.48 -0.32 -1.44
N LEU A 41 19.80 -1.21 -2.37
CA LEU A 41 19.40 -2.62 -2.26
C LEU A 41 20.29 -3.34 -1.24
N PRO A 42 19.74 -4.27 -0.44
CA PRO A 42 20.52 -5.11 0.44
C PRO A 42 21.63 -5.82 -0.34
N ASN A 43 22.82 -5.92 0.24
CA ASN A 43 23.91 -6.70 -0.34
C ASN A 43 24.53 -7.60 0.74
N GLU A 44 25.15 -8.70 0.33
CA GLU A 44 25.66 -9.74 1.25
C GLU A 44 26.68 -9.22 2.28
N ASN A 45 27.34 -8.09 2.00
CA ASN A 45 28.41 -7.51 2.81
C ASN A 45 27.97 -6.30 3.65
N ASP A 46 26.75 -5.81 3.44
CA ASP A 46 26.20 -4.61 4.09
C ASP A 46 24.68 -4.78 4.24
N ASN A 47 24.32 -5.34 5.39
CA ASN A 47 22.95 -5.57 5.84
C ASN A 47 22.51 -4.53 6.88
N ALA A 48 23.02 -3.31 6.80
CA ALA A 48 22.56 -2.24 7.67
C ALA A 48 21.04 -2.03 7.50
N LEU A 49 20.29 -2.18 8.59
CA LEU A 49 18.85 -1.98 8.60
C LEU A 49 18.55 -0.49 8.52
N LEU A 50 17.73 -0.10 7.53
CA LEU A 50 17.24 1.27 7.39
C LEU A 50 15.88 1.42 8.09
N PRO A 51 15.57 2.58 8.68
CA PRO A 51 14.25 2.86 9.20
C PRO A 51 13.21 2.85 8.08
N VAL A 52 12.01 2.35 8.38
CA VAL A 52 10.90 2.23 7.43
C VAL A 52 9.85 3.29 7.73
N LEU A 53 9.59 4.16 6.75
CA LEU A 53 8.46 5.08 6.76
C LEU A 53 7.28 4.44 6.02
N PHE A 54 6.28 4.00 6.79
CA PHE A 54 5.05 3.43 6.25
C PHE A 54 3.99 4.53 6.06
N VAL A 55 3.60 4.76 4.80
CA VAL A 55 2.74 5.87 4.38
C VAL A 55 1.34 5.34 4.06
N ILE A 56 0.38 5.75 4.88
CA ILE A 56 -1.04 5.59 4.62
C ILE A 56 -1.55 6.91 4.04
N HIS A 57 -1.97 6.91 2.78
CA HIS A 57 -2.48 8.13 2.17
C HIS A 57 -3.79 8.57 2.84
N GLY A 58 -3.95 9.88 2.98
CA GLY A 58 -5.23 10.48 3.40
C GLY A 58 -6.28 10.40 2.28
N GLY A 59 -7.30 11.25 2.37
CA GLY A 59 -8.40 11.28 1.38
C GLY A 59 -9.73 10.77 1.94
N ALA A 60 -9.90 10.82 3.26
CA ALA A 60 -11.15 10.54 3.98
C ALA A 60 -11.82 9.22 3.59
N PHE A 61 -11.02 8.18 3.26
CA PHE A 61 -11.49 6.88 2.79
C PHE A 61 -12.27 6.90 1.46
N ILE A 62 -12.28 8.01 0.73
CA ILE A 62 -13.05 8.17 -0.51
C ILE A 62 -12.19 8.40 -1.76
N GLY A 63 -10.93 8.80 -1.60
CA GLY A 63 -10.04 9.09 -2.72
C GLY A 63 -8.56 9.11 -2.38
N ARG A 64 -7.73 9.45 -3.39
CA ARG A 64 -6.25 9.38 -3.42
C ARG A 64 -5.72 7.95 -3.56
N SER A 65 -4.39 7.83 -3.60
CA SER A 65 -3.67 6.56 -3.73
C SER A 65 -2.29 6.65 -3.08
N GLY A 66 -1.66 5.50 -2.90
CA GLY A 66 -0.28 5.32 -2.47
C GLY A 66 0.74 5.48 -3.60
N ASN A 67 0.35 6.01 -4.75
CA ASN A 67 1.25 6.31 -5.88
C ASN A 67 2.06 7.58 -5.58
N LEU A 68 2.84 7.51 -4.51
CA LEU A 68 3.72 8.58 -4.03
C LEU A 68 4.99 8.62 -4.88
N GLN A 69 5.43 9.82 -5.25
CA GLN A 69 6.77 10.03 -5.77
C GLN A 69 7.71 10.35 -4.59
N PRO A 70 8.72 9.51 -4.28
CA PRO A 70 9.52 9.66 -3.07
C PRO A 70 10.48 10.86 -3.12
N GLY A 71 10.92 11.29 -4.31
CA GLY A 71 11.73 12.50 -4.51
C GLY A 71 12.86 12.68 -3.50
N HIS A 72 12.95 13.87 -2.91
CA HIS A 72 13.95 14.25 -1.89
C HIS A 72 13.90 13.43 -0.59
N MET A 73 12.86 12.61 -0.36
CA MET A 73 12.84 11.75 0.84
C MET A 73 13.85 10.60 0.75
N MET A 74 14.29 10.24 -0.47
CA MET A 74 15.30 9.18 -0.67
C MET A 74 16.68 9.56 -0.13
N ASP A 75 16.98 10.85 -0.02
CA ASP A 75 18.27 11.36 0.50
C ASP A 75 18.42 11.16 2.01
N LYS A 76 17.35 10.75 2.71
CA LYS A 76 17.32 10.64 4.18
C LYS A 76 17.73 9.25 4.70
N GLY A 77 18.21 8.36 3.84
CA GLY A 77 18.67 7.03 4.25
C GLY A 77 17.56 6.18 4.89
N LEU A 78 16.34 6.23 4.33
CA LEU A 78 15.18 5.51 4.84
C LEU A 78 14.48 4.73 3.72
N VAL A 79 13.73 3.69 4.09
CA VAL A 79 12.85 2.95 3.18
C VAL A 79 11.46 3.56 3.26
N ILE A 80 10.83 3.82 2.12
CA ILE A 80 9.46 4.33 2.05
C ILE A 80 8.57 3.22 1.52
N VAL A 81 7.48 2.97 2.25
CA VAL A 81 6.47 2.00 1.87
C VAL A 81 5.14 2.71 1.78
N ALA A 82 4.54 2.80 0.60
CA ALA A 82 3.24 3.43 0.39
C ALA A 82 2.23 2.40 -0.12
N ILE A 83 1.04 2.39 0.47
CA ILE A 83 0.01 1.39 0.16
C ILE A 83 -1.23 2.01 -0.49
N ASN A 84 -1.92 1.22 -1.30
CA ASN A 84 -3.33 1.44 -1.61
C ASN A 84 -4.21 0.63 -0.65
N TYR A 85 -5.33 1.20 -0.24
CA TYR A 85 -6.40 0.49 0.47
C TYR A 85 -7.74 0.76 -0.21
N ARG A 86 -8.67 -0.19 -0.10
CA ARG A 86 -10.00 -0.05 -0.71
C ARG A 86 -10.74 1.15 -0.11
N LEU A 87 -11.48 1.87 -0.96
CA LEU A 87 -12.14 3.13 -0.64
C LEU A 87 -13.66 3.00 -0.77
N ASN A 88 -14.40 3.96 -0.21
CA ASN A 88 -15.85 4.03 -0.29
C ASN A 88 -16.51 2.70 0.16
N VAL A 89 -17.59 2.29 -0.51
CA VAL A 89 -18.31 1.04 -0.26
C VAL A 89 -17.41 -0.20 -0.41
N TYR A 90 -16.36 -0.11 -1.24
CA TYR A 90 -15.42 -1.20 -1.47
C TYR A 90 -14.49 -1.42 -0.26
N GLY A 91 -14.24 -0.36 0.53
CA GLY A 91 -13.37 -0.39 1.71
C GLY A 91 -14.08 -0.78 3.00
N GLY A 92 -15.38 -0.53 3.08
CA GLY A 92 -16.17 -0.83 4.27
C GLY A 92 -17.65 -0.60 4.04
N LEU A 93 -18.34 -1.65 3.58
CA LEU A 93 -19.79 -1.71 3.66
C LEU A 93 -20.16 -2.45 4.94
N ALA A 94 -20.74 -1.74 5.89
CA ALA A 94 -21.31 -2.34 7.09
C ALA A 94 -22.83 -2.47 6.89
N SER A 95 -23.31 -3.71 6.71
CA SER A 95 -24.73 -4.02 6.86
C SER A 95 -24.97 -4.50 8.29
N ASN A 96 -26.20 -4.32 8.77
CA ASN A 96 -26.66 -4.77 10.09
C ASN A 96 -26.85 -6.30 10.19
N GLN A 97 -26.17 -7.09 9.35
CA GLN A 97 -26.14 -8.54 9.47
C GLN A 97 -24.92 -8.93 10.32
N GLU A 98 -25.19 -9.63 11.42
CA GLU A 98 -24.27 -9.86 12.52
C GLU A 98 -22.97 -10.56 12.11
N SER A 99 -21.86 -9.84 12.26
CA SER A 99 -20.66 -10.28 12.98
C SER A 99 -19.72 -9.07 13.11
N CYS A 100 -20.15 -8.11 13.93
CA CYS A 100 -19.33 -6.98 14.31
C CYS A 100 -18.28 -7.44 15.33
N THR A 101 -17.16 -8.00 14.86
CA THR A 101 -16.00 -8.22 15.74
C THR A 101 -15.34 -6.87 15.97
N LEU A 102 -15.63 -6.29 17.15
CA LEU A 102 -14.91 -5.14 17.67
C LEU A 102 -13.45 -5.56 17.92
N VAL A 103 -12.54 -5.24 17.01
CA VAL A 103 -11.10 -5.29 17.30
C VAL A 103 -10.73 -3.93 17.89
N MET A 104 -10.88 -3.80 19.21
CA MET A 104 -10.18 -2.76 19.95
C MET A 104 -8.69 -3.13 19.95
N ALA A 105 -7.87 -2.36 19.24
CA ALA A 105 -6.44 -2.31 19.55
C ALA A 105 -6.25 -1.25 20.64
N TYR A 106 -5.85 -1.69 21.84
CA TYR A 106 -5.24 -0.82 22.85
C TYR A 106 -3.78 -0.61 22.50
#